data_AF-A0A8T5A179-F1
#
_entry.id   AF-A0A8T5A179-F1
#
_cell.length_a   1.000
_cell.length_b   1.000
_cell.length_c   1.000
_cell.angle_alpha   90.00
_cell.angle_beta   90.00
_cell.angle_gamma   90.00
#
_symmetry.space_group_name_H-M   'P 1'
#
loop_
_entity.id
_entity.type
_entity.pdbx_description
1 polymer ?
#
loop_
_entity_poly.entity_id
_entity_poly.type
_entity_poly.pdbx_seq_one_letter_code
_entity_poly.pdbx_strand_id
1 'polypeptide(L)'
;MNQAERIWWGKVSISLPGALITYLMQTYMGLSELSSFLMGVIIYLLASNIISRMMGVDRVKGLKIGIGAYFFTWITLWIILYTYFRF
;
A
#
# COMPACT_ATOMS: atom_id res chain seq x y z
N MET A 1 2.06 -12.38 -19.00
CA MET A 1 2.34 -11.14 -18.27
C MET A 1 3.82 -11.05 -17.97
N ASN A 2 4.40 -9.87 -18.19
CA ASN A 2 5.81 -9.62 -17.92
C ASN A 2 6.09 -9.62 -16.40
N GLN A 3 7.30 -9.90 -15.96
CA GLN A 3 7.63 -10.01 -14.52
C GLN A 3 7.41 -8.67 -13.80
N ALA A 4 7.73 -7.55 -14.45
CA ALA A 4 7.46 -6.20 -13.95
C ALA A 4 5.96 -5.90 -13.83
N GLU A 5 5.16 -6.40 -14.76
CA GLU A 5 3.71 -6.24 -14.77
C GLU A 5 3.05 -7.02 -13.62
N ARG A 6 3.54 -8.24 -13.35
CA ARG A 6 3.11 -9.03 -12.18
C ARG A 6 3.40 -8.31 -10.85
N ILE A 7 4.59 -7.72 -10.72
CA ILE A 7 4.95 -6.94 -9.52
C ILE A 7 4.06 -5.69 -9.39
N TRP A 8 3.79 -5.02 -10.51
CA TRP A 8 2.92 -3.85 -10.57
C TRP A 8 1.50 -4.19 -10.08
N TRP A 9 0.89 -5.24 -10.64
CA TRP A 9 -0.43 -5.71 -10.21
C TRP A 9 -0.43 -6.19 -8.76
N GLY A 10 0.63 -6.89 -8.34
CA GLY A 10 0.78 -7.30 -6.94
C GLY A 10 0.75 -6.12 -5.96
N LYS A 11 1.36 -4.99 -6.32
CA LYS A 11 1.31 -3.78 -5.50
C LYS A 11 -0.06 -3.13 -5.47
N VAL A 12 -0.75 -3.07 -6.61
CA VAL A 12 -2.14 -2.58 -6.65
C VAL A 12 -3.06 -3.47 -5.81
N SER A 13 -2.88 -4.79 -5.83
CA SER A 13 -3.67 -5.69 -4.98
C SER A 13 -3.41 -5.50 -3.49
N ILE A 14 -2.19 -5.10 -3.10
CA ILE A 14 -1.84 -4.85 -1.68
C ILE A 14 -2.26 -3.46 -1.21
N SER A 15 -2.36 -2.47 -2.10
CA SER A 15 -2.84 -1.14 -1.71
C SER A 15 -4.30 -1.15 -1.25
N LEU A 16 -5.13 -2.06 -1.77
CA LEU A 16 -6.52 -2.25 -1.33
C LEU A 16 -6.64 -2.61 0.16
N PRO A 17 -6.09 -3.74 0.65
CA PRO A 17 -6.11 -4.05 2.08
C PRO A 17 -5.27 -3.06 2.88
N GLY A 18 -4.21 -2.47 2.30
CA GLY A 18 -3.45 -1.40 2.93
C GLY A 18 -4.31 -0.19 3.30
N ALA A 19 -5.18 0.26 2.38
CA ALA A 19 -6.10 1.37 2.61
C ALA A 19 -7.13 1.04 3.68
N LEU A 20 -7.65 -0.19 3.65
CA LEU A 20 -8.60 -0.67 4.64
C LEU A 20 -7.96 -0.70 6.04
N ILE A 21 -6.74 -1.22 6.17
CA ILE A 21 -6.01 -1.28 7.43
C ILE A 21 -5.75 0.12 7.97
N THR A 22 -5.22 1.04 7.14
CA THR A 22 -4.92 2.41 7.59
C THR A 22 -6.20 3.18 7.96
N TYR A 23 -7.30 2.94 7.25
CA TYR A 23 -8.62 3.46 7.63
C TYR A 23 -9.06 2.94 9.00
N LEU A 24 -9.06 1.61 9.19
CA LEU A 24 -9.50 1.00 10.45
C LEU A 24 -8.64 1.47 11.63
N MET A 25 -7.34 1.60 11.43
CA MET A 25 -6.39 2.10 12.43
C MET A 25 -6.68 3.55 12.82
N GLN A 26 -6.98 4.42 11.86
CA GLN A 26 -7.32 5.81 12.16
C GLN A 26 -8.69 5.93 12.86
N THR A 27 -9.70 5.19 12.37
CA THR A 27 -11.09 5.34 12.83
C THR A 27 -11.34 4.64 14.17
N TYR A 28 -10.80 3.43 14.37
CA TYR A 28 -11.10 2.61 15.55
C TYR A 28 -10.00 2.61 16.61
N MET A 29 -8.73 2.83 16.24
CA MET A 29 -7.61 2.85 17.19
C MET A 29 -7.19 4.27 17.58
N GLY A 30 -7.85 5.30 17.05
CA GLY A 30 -7.57 6.71 17.37
C GLY A 30 -6.18 7.19 16.94
N LEU A 31 -5.56 6.50 15.97
CA LEU A 31 -4.25 6.91 15.45
C LEU A 31 -4.36 8.26 14.73
N SER A 32 -3.35 9.11 14.94
CA SER A 32 -3.25 10.37 14.22
C SER A 32 -3.09 10.15 12.71
N GLU A 33 -3.49 11.14 11.91
CA GLU A 33 -3.38 11.13 10.45
C GLU A 33 -1.95 10.80 9.99
N LEU A 34 -0.95 11.43 10.62
CA LEU A 34 0.46 11.19 10.32
C LEU A 34 0.87 9.74 10.63
N SER A 35 0.45 9.19 11.77
CA SER A 35 0.76 7.81 12.15
C SER A 35 0.13 6.79 11.20
N SER A 36 -1.14 7.01 10.81
CA SER A 36 -1.84 6.17 9.84
C SER A 36 -1.21 6.25 8.45
N PHE A 37 -0.76 7.43 8.04
CA PHE A 37 0.00 7.61 6.81
C PHE A 37 1.34 6.84 6.83
N LEU A 38 2.12 6.99 7.92
CA LEU A 38 3.38 6.25 8.09
C LEU A 38 3.15 4.74 8.09
N MET A 39 2.04 4.26 8.65
CA MET A 39 1.69 2.84 8.60
C MET A 39 1.50 2.34 7.17
N GLY A 40 0.85 3.11 6.30
CA GLY A 40 0.73 2.74 4.89
C GLY A 40 2.06 2.69 4.13
N VAL A 41 3.02 3.56 4.50
CA VAL A 41 4.40 3.50 4.02
C VAL A 41 5.12 2.24 4.52
N ILE A 42 4.92 1.86 5.78
CA ILE A 42 5.50 0.62 6.33
C ILE A 42 4.93 -0.62 5.60
N ILE A 43 3.62 -0.66 5.39
CA ILE A 43 2.95 -1.73 4.62
C ILE A 43 3.57 -1.82 3.22
N TYR A 44 3.79 -0.69 2.56
CA TYR A 44 4.46 -0.65 1.26
C TYR A 44 5.85 -1.28 1.27
N LEU A 45 6.69 -0.87 2.22
CA LEU A 45 8.08 -1.35 2.30
C LEU A 45 8.14 -2.87 2.56
N LEU A 46 7.31 -3.36 3.47
CA LEU A 46 7.19 -4.79 3.77
C LEU A 46 6.70 -5.56 2.56
N ALA A 47 5.60 -5.12 1.95
CA ALA A 47 5.03 -5.73 0.76
C ALA A 47 6.01 -5.76 -0.41
N SER A 48 6.70 -4.64 -0.65
CA SER A 48 7.67 -4.53 -1.74
C SER A 48 8.86 -5.47 -1.51
N ASN A 49 9.33 -5.64 -0.28
CA ASN A 49 10.39 -6.59 0.05
C ASN A 49 9.93 -8.04 -0.14
N ILE A 50 8.72 -8.38 0.32
CA ILE A 50 8.12 -9.72 0.16
C ILE A 50 7.95 -10.07 -1.32
N ILE A 51 7.33 -9.19 -2.10
CA ILE A 51 7.12 -9.41 -3.55
C ILE A 51 8.46 -9.55 -4.27
N SER A 52 9.45 -8.71 -3.94
CA SER A 52 10.78 -8.78 -4.58
C SER A 52 11.45 -10.14 -4.32
N ARG A 53 11.35 -10.66 -3.09
CA ARG A 53 11.87 -11.99 -2.74
C ARG A 53 11.12 -13.12 -3.46
N MET A 54 9.78 -13.06 -3.47
CA MET A 54 8.94 -14.07 -4.14
C MET A 54 9.20 -14.12 -5.65
N MET A 55 9.49 -12.98 -6.26
CA MET A 55 9.70 -12.87 -7.71
C MET A 55 11.16 -12.97 -8.13
N GLY A 56 12.10 -13.14 -7.19
CA GLY A 56 13.54 -13.24 -7.49
C GLY A 56 14.14 -11.98 -8.11
N VAL A 57 13.62 -10.79 -7.76
CA VAL A 57 14.08 -9.51 -8.31
C VAL A 57 14.86 -8.73 -7.25
N ASP A 58 15.88 -7.98 -7.68
CA ASP A 58 16.62 -7.07 -6.81
C ASP A 58 15.68 -6.15 -6.02
N ARG A 59 15.92 -6.04 -4.71
CA ARG A 59 15.08 -5.24 -3.81
C ARG A 59 14.91 -3.80 -4.28
N VAL A 60 15.99 -3.19 -4.78
CA VAL A 60 15.97 -1.80 -5.28
C VAL A 60 15.09 -1.68 -6.52
N LYS A 61 15.13 -2.67 -7.41
CA LYS A 61 14.31 -2.69 -8.62
C LYS A 61 12.84 -2.95 -8.28
N GLY A 62 12.57 -3.92 -7.41
CA GLY A 62 11.22 -4.20 -6.91
C GLY A 62 10.60 -3.04 -6.13
N LEU A 63 11.40 -2.26 -5.39
CA LEU A 63 10.97 -1.01 -4.75
C LEU A 63 10.57 0.08 -5.74
N LYS A 64 11.16 0.15 -6.93
CA LYS A 64 10.81 1.19 -7.92
C LYS A 64 9.59 0.80 -8.76
N ILE A 65 9.44 -0.48 -9.09
CA ILE A 65 8.34 -0.95 -9.94
C ILE A 65 7.01 -0.72 -9.23
N GLY A 66 6.09 0.03 -9.85
CA GLY A 66 4.71 0.21 -9.34
C GLY A 66 4.59 1.01 -8.05
N ILE A 67 5.61 1.77 -7.65
CA ILE A 67 5.55 2.63 -6.45
C ILE A 67 4.42 3.65 -6.54
N GLY A 68 4.33 4.38 -7.66
CA GLY A 68 3.28 5.38 -7.88
C GLY A 68 1.89 4.76 -7.91
N ALA A 69 1.75 3.58 -8.53
CA ALA A 69 0.47 2.88 -8.58
C ALA A 69 0.00 2.47 -7.17
N TYR A 70 0.88 1.95 -6.33
CA TYR A 70 0.56 1.65 -4.93
C TYR A 70 0.11 2.91 -4.19
N PHE A 71 0.93 3.95 -4.17
CA PHE A 71 0.65 5.15 -3.36
C PHE A 71 -0.60 5.87 -3.83
N PHE A 72 -0.79 6.01 -5.15
CA PHE A 72 -1.97 6.65 -5.70
C PHE A 72 -3.24 5.88 -5.32
N THR A 73 -3.27 4.57 -5.57
CA THR A 73 -4.45 3.74 -5.25
C THR A 73 -4.73 3.69 -3.75
N TRP A 74 -3.70 3.48 -2.92
CA TRP A 74 -3.82 3.45 -1.46
C TRP A 74 -4.34 4.77 -0.90
N ILE A 75 -3.72 5.90 -1.25
CA ILE A 75 -4.11 7.22 -0.72
C ILE A 75 -5.51 7.58 -1.17
N THR A 76 -5.84 7.41 -2.45
CA THR A 76 -7.19 7.71 -2.97
C THR A 76 -8.24 6.87 -2.26
N LEU A 77 -8.02 5.56 -2.10
CA LEU A 77 -8.96 4.70 -1.38
C LEU A 77 -9.05 5.05 0.10
N TRP A 78 -7.93 5.29 0.77
CA TRP A 78 -7.93 5.65 2.18
C TRP A 78 -8.71 6.95 2.43
N ILE A 79 -8.51 7.97 1.59
CA ILE A 79 -9.27 9.22 1.65
C ILE A 79 -10.76 8.95 1.40
N ILE A 80 -11.13 8.21 0.35
CA ILE A 80 -12.53 7.89 0.06
C ILE A 80 -13.17 7.16 1.25
N LEU A 81 -12.50 6.12 1.78
CA LEU A 81 -13.00 5.37 2.93
C LEU A 81 -13.20 6.28 4.14
N TYR A 82 -12.21 7.12 4.43
CA TYR A 82 -12.29 8.04 5.54
C TYR A 82 -13.34 9.14 5.34
N THR A 83 -13.54 9.66 4.14
CA THR A 83 -14.54 10.68 3.88
C THR A 83 -15.97 10.14 3.94
N TYR A 84 -16.22 8.95 3.39
CA TYR A 84 -17.58 8.40 3.28
C TYR A 84 -18.03 7.59 4.49
N PHE A 85 -17.10 6.96 5.23
CA PHE A 85 -17.46 6.06 6.34
C PHE A 85 -17.05 6.58 7.72
N ARG A 86 -16.45 7.77 7.81
CA ARG A 86 -16.28 8.46 9.08
C ARG A 86 -17.63 8.99 9.54
N PHE A 87 -18.32 8.18 10.33
CA PHE A 87 -19.51 8.54 11.10
C PHE A 87 -19.15 8.65 12.58
#